data_AF-A0A1I5DFY5-F1
#
_entry.id   AF-A0A1I5DFY5-F1
#
_cell.length_a   1.000
_cell.length_b   1.000
_cell.length_c   1.000
_cell.angle_alpha   90.00
_cell.angle_beta   90.00
_cell.angle_gamma   90.00
#
_symmetry.space_group_name_H-M   'P 1'
#
loop_
_entity.id
_entity.type
_entity.pdbx_description
1 polymer ?
#
loop_
_entity_poly.entity_id
_entity_poly.type
_entity_poly.pdbx_seq_one_letter_code
_entity_poly.pdbx_strand_id
1 'polypeptide(L)'
;MENLIYQAFVKKAFENLDFVEQEVMQSLKEIALSGEFKDIKDLVEMEGLEFMLSDFDQASDPNIHILSYLLKSILIAKEDLEAWNGKEYLKEST
;
A
#
# COMPACT_ATOMS: atom_id res chain seq x y z
N MET A 1 22.12 -6.05 24.90
CA MET A 1 20.78 -6.67 25.05
C MET A 1 19.64 -5.71 24.70
N GLU A 2 19.88 -4.40 24.60
CA GLU A 2 18.87 -3.39 24.21
C GLU A 2 18.39 -3.47 22.73
N ASN A 3 19.05 -4.26 21.88
CA ASN A 3 18.76 -4.27 20.44
C ASN A 3 17.58 -5.18 20.02
N LEU A 4 17.30 -6.26 20.75
CA LEU A 4 16.25 -7.23 20.36
C LEU A 4 14.81 -6.70 20.49
N ILE A 5 14.55 -5.88 21.51
CA ILE A 5 13.22 -5.30 21.73
C ILE A 5 12.93 -4.22 20.68
N TYR A 6 13.91 -3.35 20.44
CA TYR A 6 13.83 -2.31 19.41
C TYR A 6 13.59 -2.94 18.03
N GLN A 7 14.39 -3.94 17.67
CA GLN A 7 14.21 -4.74 16.48
C GLN A 7 12.77 -5.29 16.42
N ALA A 8 12.29 -6.03 17.43
CA ALA A 8 10.93 -6.57 17.42
C ALA A 8 9.84 -5.50 17.14
N PHE A 9 10.00 -4.28 17.64
CA PHE A 9 9.09 -3.17 17.31
C PHE A 9 9.20 -2.69 15.86
N VAL A 10 10.40 -2.59 15.31
CA VAL A 10 10.62 -2.25 13.88
C VAL A 10 10.00 -3.34 12.98
N LYS A 11 10.21 -4.62 13.30
CA LYS A 11 9.59 -5.72 12.55
C LYS A 11 8.06 -5.62 12.54
N LYS A 12 7.48 -5.39 13.72
CA LYS A 12 6.04 -5.23 13.88
C LYS A 12 5.51 -4.03 13.09
N ALA A 13 6.29 -2.95 12.98
CA ALA A 13 5.91 -1.81 12.15
C ALA A 13 5.84 -2.17 10.66
N PHE A 14 6.81 -2.93 10.13
CA PHE A 14 6.75 -3.46 8.76
C PHE A 14 5.53 -4.34 8.53
N GLU A 15 5.31 -5.34 9.39
CA GLU A 15 4.17 -6.26 9.28
C GLU A 15 2.83 -5.50 9.29
N ASN A 16 2.71 -4.45 10.12
CA ASN A 16 1.52 -3.60 10.14
C ASN A 16 1.36 -2.79 8.84
N LEU A 17 2.45 -2.22 8.31
CA LEU A 17 2.40 -1.47 7.05
C LEU A 17 2.02 -2.38 5.87
N ASP A 18 2.55 -3.60 5.81
CA ASP A 18 2.20 -4.60 4.80
C ASP A 18 0.71 -4.95 4.86
N PHE A 19 0.20 -5.18 6.07
CA PHE A 19 -1.22 -5.48 6.27
C PHE A 19 -2.11 -4.32 5.78
N VAL A 20 -1.80 -3.08 6.18
CA VAL A 20 -2.62 -1.92 5.77
C VAL A 20 -2.50 -1.65 4.27
N GLU A 21 -1.31 -1.83 3.67
CA GLU A 21 -1.12 -1.74 2.22
C GLU A 21 -2.07 -2.67 1.47
N GLN A 22 -2.11 -3.94 1.88
CA GLN A 22 -2.96 -4.96 1.26
C GLN A 22 -4.45 -4.64 1.38
N GLU A 23 -4.91 -4.26 2.58
CA GLU A 23 -6.31 -3.93 2.84
C GLU A 23 -6.78 -2.69 2.04
N VAL A 24 -5.95 -1.64 1.98
CA VAL A 24 -6.28 -0.42 1.22
C VAL A 24 -6.28 -0.71 -0.28
N MET A 25 -5.29 -1.46 -0.78
CA MET A 25 -5.24 -1.88 -2.18
C MET A 25 -6.45 -2.74 -2.55
N GLN A 26 -6.84 -3.69 -1.70
CA GLN A 26 -8.01 -4.54 -1.93
C GLN A 26 -9.30 -3.72 -1.95
N SER A 27 -9.45 -2.76 -1.04
CA SER A 27 -10.60 -1.84 -1.02
C SER A 27 -10.70 -1.03 -2.31
N LEU A 28 -9.58 -0.49 -2.80
CA LEU A 28 -9.52 0.24 -4.06
C LEU A 28 -9.89 -0.63 -5.27
N LYS A 29 -9.46 -1.91 -5.29
CA LYS A 29 -9.85 -2.88 -6.32
C LYS A 29 -11.35 -3.16 -6.31
N GLU A 30 -11.94 -3.35 -5.13
CA GLU A 30 -13.38 -3.59 -4.99
C GLU A 30 -14.19 -2.38 -5.45
N ILE A 31 -13.75 -1.17 -5.13
CA ILE A 31 -14.33 0.08 -5.64
C ILE A 31 -14.25 0.13 -7.18
N ALA A 32 -13.12 -0.24 -7.77
CA ALA A 32 -12.98 -0.24 -9.21
C ALA A 32 -13.90 -1.28 -9.88
N LEU A 33 -14.02 -2.47 -9.28
CA LEU A 33 -14.86 -3.57 -9.76
C LEU A 33 -16.36 -3.35 -9.53
N SER A 34 -16.76 -2.49 -8.59
CA SER A 34 -18.18 -2.17 -8.37
C SER A 34 -18.81 -1.49 -9.59
N GLY A 35 -18.00 -0.80 -10.39
CA GLY A 35 -18.44 -0.09 -11.59
C GLY A 35 -19.29 1.16 -11.30
N GLU A 36 -19.36 1.59 -10.04
CA GLU A 36 -20.11 2.80 -9.63
C GLU A 36 -19.39 4.09 -10.08
N PHE A 37 -18.07 4.04 -10.20
CA PHE A 37 -17.21 5.18 -10.55
C PHE A 37 -16.78 5.06 -12.01
N LYS A 38 -17.38 5.88 -12.89
CA LYS A 38 -17.22 5.75 -14.35
C LYS A 38 -15.80 6.05 -14.83
N ASP A 39 -15.19 7.07 -14.23
CA ASP A 39 -13.77 7.45 -14.37
C ASP A 39 -12.79 6.32 -14.00
N ILE A 40 -13.16 5.45 -13.06
CA ILE A 40 -12.35 4.30 -12.65
C ILE A 40 -12.70 3.06 -13.48
N LYS A 41 -13.98 2.85 -13.76
CA LYS A 41 -14.48 1.73 -14.57
C LYS A 41 -13.85 1.70 -15.96
N ASP A 42 -13.71 2.87 -16.58
CA ASP A 42 -13.07 2.99 -17.90
C ASP A 42 -11.59 2.50 -17.84
N LEU A 43 -10.92 2.57 -16.69
CA LEU A 43 -9.56 2.03 -16.49
C LEU A 43 -9.56 0.50 -16.41
N VAL A 44 -10.53 -0.09 -15.71
CA VAL A 44 -10.69 -1.55 -15.58
C VAL A 44 -10.91 -2.23 -16.94
N GLU A 45 -11.63 -1.56 -17.83
CA GLU A 45 -11.94 -2.09 -19.16
C GLU A 45 -10.76 -1.96 -20.13
N MET A 46 -9.78 -1.10 -19.85
CA MET A 46 -8.66 -0.80 -20.74
C MET A 46 -7.43 -1.70 -20.55
N GLU A 47 -7.19 -2.28 -19.37
CA GLU A 47 -6.05 -3.16 -19.12
C GLU A 47 -6.41 -4.37 -18.25
N GLY A 48 -5.86 -5.54 -18.57
CA GLY A 48 -6.17 -6.80 -17.89
C GLY A 48 -5.75 -6.79 -16.43
N LEU A 49 -6.64 -6.36 -15.53
CA LEU A 49 -6.66 -6.61 -14.07
C LEU A 49 -5.34 -6.40 -13.29
N GLU A 50 -4.39 -5.62 -13.80
CA GLU A 50 -3.22 -5.20 -13.05
C GLU A 50 -3.42 -3.74 -12.63
N PHE A 51 -3.95 -3.56 -11.42
CA PHE A 51 -4.22 -2.23 -10.87
C PHE A 51 -2.93 -1.57 -10.38
N MET A 52 -2.66 -0.38 -10.89
CA MET A 52 -1.60 0.51 -10.46
C MET A 52 -2.19 1.65 -9.61
N LEU A 53 -1.40 2.16 -8.65
CA LEU A 53 -1.82 3.27 -7.80
C LEU A 53 -2.19 4.54 -8.60
N SER A 54 -1.53 4.74 -9.74
CA SER A 54 -1.79 5.85 -10.68
C SER A 54 -3.17 5.79 -11.32
N ASP A 55 -3.80 4.62 -11.35
CA ASP A 55 -5.13 4.46 -11.95
C ASP A 55 -6.16 5.28 -11.16
N PHE A 56 -5.95 5.46 -9.86
CA PHE A 56 -6.85 6.22 -9.00
C PHE A 56 -6.55 7.74 -8.97
N ASP A 57 -5.58 8.23 -9.75
CA ASP A 57 -5.25 9.66 -9.77
C ASP A 57 -6.33 10.51 -10.45
N GLN A 58 -7.11 9.91 -11.37
CA GLN A 58 -8.21 10.56 -12.09
C GLN A 58 -9.57 10.38 -11.41
N ALA A 59 -9.63 9.65 -10.30
CA ALA A 59 -10.86 9.46 -9.54
C ALA A 59 -11.44 10.83 -9.15
N SER A 60 -12.75 10.98 -9.25
CA SER A 60 -13.46 12.21 -8.90
C SER A 60 -14.00 12.19 -7.46
N ASP A 61 -14.08 11.00 -6.85
CA ASP A 61 -14.56 10.83 -5.48
C ASP A 61 -13.44 11.13 -4.46
N PRO A 62 -13.70 12.03 -3.49
CA PRO A 62 -12.70 12.41 -2.50
C PRO A 62 -12.30 11.26 -1.56
N ASN A 63 -13.17 10.27 -1.31
CA ASN A 63 -12.82 9.13 -0.46
C ASN A 63 -11.83 8.20 -1.18
N ILE A 64 -11.97 8.06 -2.49
CA ILE A 64 -11.03 7.30 -3.31
C ILE A 64 -9.66 7.97 -3.30
N HIS A 65 -9.62 9.31 -3.43
CA HIS A 65 -8.37 10.05 -3.27
C HIS A 65 -7.73 9.85 -1.89
N ILE A 66 -8.52 9.87 -0.81
CA ILE A 66 -8.01 9.63 0.55
C ILE A 66 -7.38 8.24 0.65
N LEU A 67 -8.02 7.20 0.11
CA LEU A 67 -7.48 5.85 0.08
C LEU A 67 -6.18 5.77 -0.74
N SER A 68 -6.15 6.41 -1.91
CA SER A 68 -4.93 6.50 -2.72
C SER A 68 -3.80 7.25 -2.02
N TYR A 69 -4.09 8.33 -1.29
CA TYR A 69 -3.10 9.07 -0.51
C TYR A 69 -2.57 8.25 0.68
N LEU A 70 -3.45 7.51 1.35
CA LEU A 70 -3.05 6.59 2.42
C LEU A 70 -2.08 5.54 1.89
N LEU A 71 -2.41 4.91 0.76
CA LEU A 71 -1.56 3.91 0.12
C LEU A 71 -0.21 4.50 -0.31
N LYS A 72 -0.19 5.68 -0.94
CA LYS A 72 1.06 6.42 -1.25
C LYS A 72 1.93 6.64 -0.01
N SER A 73 1.30 7.06 1.09
CA SER A 73 2.01 7.33 2.35
C SER A 73 2.60 6.06 2.97
N ILE A 74 1.89 4.93 2.88
CA ILE A 74 2.38 3.62 3.34
C ILE A 74 3.60 3.18 2.54
N LEU A 75 3.54 3.30 1.21
CA LEU A 75 4.66 2.93 0.33
C LEU A 75 5.92 3.75 0.63
N ILE A 76 5.77 5.06 0.82
CA ILE A 76 6.88 5.95 1.22
C ILE A 76 7.43 5.53 2.58
N ALA A 77 6.57 5.27 3.57
CA ALA A 77 7.00 4.86 4.90
C ALA A 77 7.75 3.52 4.88
N LYS A 78 7.33 2.57 4.04
CA LYS A 78 8.03 1.30 3.84
C LYS A 78 9.41 1.52 3.21
N GLU A 79 9.49 2.29 2.14
CA GLU A 79 10.76 2.63 1.48
C GLU A 79 11.73 3.31 2.47
N ASP A 80 11.24 4.26 3.26
CA ASP A 80 12.05 4.95 4.27
C ASP A 80 12.53 4.02 5.38
N LEU A 81 11.67 3.12 5.88
CA LEU A 81 12.05 2.12 6.88
C LEU A 81 13.07 1.12 6.32
N GLU A 82 12.92 0.69 5.06
CA GLU A 82 13.87 -0.17 4.36
C GLU A 82 15.21 0.54 4.12
N ALA A 83 15.19 1.82 3.77
CA ALA A 83 16.40 2.60 3.58
C ALA A 83 17.15 2.86 4.89
N TRP A 84 16.41 3.09 5.98
CA TRP A 84 16.98 3.38 7.31
C TRP A 84 17.53 2.13 8.02
N ASN A 85 16.88 0.97 7.89
CA ASN A 85 17.19 -0.26 8.66
C ASN A 85 17.21 -1.58 7.85
N GLY A 86 16.90 -1.55 6.54
CA GLY A 86 16.39 -2.71 5.79
C GLY A 86 17.39 -3.70 5.19
N LYS A 87 18.72 -3.53 5.30
CA LYS A 87 19.68 -4.54 4.81
C LYS A 87 20.06 -5.63 5.82
N GLU A 88 19.91 -5.37 7.12
CA GLU A 88 20.20 -6.36 8.17
C GLU A 88 18.96 -7.14 8.61
N TYR A 89 17.77 -6.55 8.44
CA TYR A 89 16.50 -7.11 8.90
C TYR A 89 16.02 -8.36 8.13
N LEU A 90 16.28 -8.43 6.82
CA LEU A 90 15.86 -9.54 5.96
C LEU A 90 16.81 -10.75 6.02
N LYS A 91 17.99 -10.60 6.64
CA LYS A 91 19.00 -11.67 6.69
C LYS A 91 18.78 -12.69 7.79
N GLU A 92 18.11 -12.32 8.88
CA GLU A 92 17.86 -13.23 10.01
C GLU A 92 16.60 -14.10 9.84
N SER A 93 15.98 -14.08 8.66
CA SER A 93 14.83 -14.94 8.31
C SER A 93 15.24 -16.23 7.56
N THR A 94 16.53 -16.62 7.60
CA THR A 94 17.03 -17.87 6.99
C THR A 94 17.60 -18.82 8.04
#